data_AF-A0A182P5I2-F1
#
_entry.id   AF-A0A182P5I2-F1
#
_cell.length_a   1.000
_cell.length_b   1.000
_cell.length_c   1.000
_cell.angle_alpha   90.00
_cell.angle_beta   90.00
_cell.angle_gamma   90.00
#
_symmetry.space_group_name_H-M   'P 1'
#
loop_
_entity.id
_entity.type
_entity.pdbx_description
1 polymer ?
#
loop_
_entity_poly.entity_id
_entity_poly.type
_entity_poly.pdbx_seq_one_letter_code
_entity_poly.pdbx_strand_id
1 'polypeptide(L)'
;MTTSTTTTDESDALQPYFDFDVPRNLTVTVGQTGFLHCRVERLGDQDVAWIRQRDLHILTMGASTYTSDQRFQVIRPEGSVNWTLQIKYPQTRDSGVYECQINTEPKMSLSYVLNVIELHARILGPSDIFIKSGSEITMVCIIQQGPHELGTVFWYKEQILQMHKG
;
A
#
# COMPACT_ATOMS: atom_id res chain seq x y z
N MET A 1 45.62 35.37 16.91
CA MET A 1 45.12 34.50 15.83
C MET A 1 44.19 33.48 16.47
N THR A 2 42.90 33.82 16.54
CA THR A 2 41.86 32.94 17.08
C THR A 2 41.30 32.13 15.92
N THR A 3 41.47 30.81 15.97
CA THR A 3 40.88 29.85 15.04
C THR A 3 39.39 29.74 15.32
N SER A 4 38.57 30.21 14.37
CA SER A 4 37.13 29.97 14.34
C SER A 4 36.88 28.55 13.85
N THR A 5 36.43 27.67 14.73
CA THR A 5 36.03 26.30 14.42
C THR A 5 34.69 26.31 13.68
N THR A 6 34.67 25.72 12.49
CA THR A 6 33.49 25.44 11.66
C THR A 6 32.60 24.38 12.35
N THR A 7 31.51 24.81 13.00
CA THR A 7 30.54 23.93 13.68
C THR A 7 29.38 23.47 12.79
N THR A 8 29.38 23.78 11.50
CA THR A 8 28.21 23.56 10.63
C THR A 8 28.16 22.18 9.97
N ASP A 9 29.28 21.44 9.93
CA ASP A 9 29.43 20.22 9.10
C ASP A 9 29.11 18.90 9.84
N GLU A 10 29.17 18.86 11.19
CA GLU A 10 28.79 17.67 11.97
C GLU A 10 27.28 17.52 12.20
N SER A 11 26.54 18.64 12.21
CA SER A 11 25.11 18.62 12.56
C SER A 11 24.20 18.07 11.45
N ASP A 12 24.62 18.19 10.19
CA ASP A 12 23.84 17.72 9.03
C ASP A 12 24.02 16.20 8.82
N ALA A 13 25.19 15.67 9.18
CA ALA A 13 25.51 14.24 9.12
C ALA A 13 24.73 13.37 10.13
N LEU A 14 23.98 13.97 11.06
CA LEU A 14 23.18 13.28 12.07
C LEU A 14 21.66 13.41 11.83
N GLN A 15 21.23 14.10 10.77
CA GLN A 15 19.80 14.30 10.51
C GLN A 15 19.13 13.02 10.00
N PRO A 16 17.86 12.79 10.37
CA PRO A 16 17.09 11.68 9.83
C PRO A 16 16.87 11.88 8.33
N TYR A 17 16.74 10.79 7.60
CA TYR A 17 16.43 10.85 6.17
C TYR A 17 15.54 9.68 5.75
N PHE A 18 14.78 9.90 4.69
CA PHE A 18 13.99 8.85 4.06
C PHE A 18 14.88 7.99 3.17
N ASP A 19 14.73 6.68 3.28
CA ASP A 19 15.18 5.77 2.24
C ASP A 19 14.11 5.76 1.12
N PHE A 20 14.55 6.12 -0.08
CA PHE A 20 13.69 6.25 -1.26
C PHE A 20 13.56 4.94 -2.05
N ASP A 21 14.29 3.88 -1.66
CA ASP A 21 14.21 2.55 -2.28
C ASP A 21 13.00 1.74 -1.77
N VAL A 22 11.83 2.39 -1.76
CA VAL A 22 10.55 1.78 -1.44
C VAL A 22 9.47 2.23 -2.42
N PRO A 23 8.56 1.35 -2.85
CA PRO A 23 7.45 1.73 -3.72
C PRO A 23 6.56 2.79 -3.06
N ARG A 24 6.35 3.90 -3.77
CA ARG A 24 5.46 5.00 -3.34
C ARG A 24 4.08 4.96 -3.98
N ASN A 25 3.87 4.10 -4.96
CA ASN A 25 2.58 3.87 -5.60
C ASN A 25 2.13 2.45 -5.29
N LEU A 26 1.07 2.31 -4.51
CA LEU A 26 0.48 1.03 -4.15
C LEU A 26 -0.90 0.92 -4.79
N THR A 27 -1.10 -0.12 -5.59
CA THR A 27 -2.43 -0.49 -6.08
C THR A 27 -2.88 -1.77 -5.39
N VAL A 28 -4.03 -1.73 -4.74
CA VAL A 28 -4.67 -2.89 -4.10
C VAL A 28 -6.09 -3.06 -4.58
N THR A 29 -6.60 -4.26 -4.44
CA THR A 29 -8.02 -4.53 -4.71
C THR A 29 -8.87 -4.25 -3.47
N VAL A 30 -10.15 -3.91 -3.65
CA VAL A 30 -11.07 -3.72 -2.52
C VAL A 30 -11.04 -4.96 -1.61
N GLY A 31 -10.90 -4.72 -0.30
CA GLY A 31 -10.82 -5.78 0.71
C GLY A 31 -9.41 -6.36 0.93
N GLN A 32 -8.52 -6.30 -0.07
CA GLN A 32 -7.13 -6.76 0.06
C GLN A 32 -6.32 -5.77 0.90
N THR A 33 -5.70 -6.25 1.98
CA THR A 33 -4.92 -5.38 2.88
C THR A 33 -3.75 -4.74 2.14
N GLY A 34 -3.62 -3.42 2.24
CA GLY A 34 -2.50 -2.65 1.70
C GLY A 34 -1.45 -2.34 2.75
N PHE A 35 -0.20 -2.19 2.30
CA PHE A 35 0.96 -1.86 3.13
C PHE A 35 1.78 -0.75 2.48
N LEU A 36 1.80 0.43 3.11
CA LEU A 36 2.68 1.53 2.69
C LEU A 36 3.92 1.51 3.58
N HIS A 37 5.09 1.31 2.97
CA HIS A 37 6.35 1.19 3.69
C HIS A 37 7.09 2.52 3.68
N CYS A 38 7.28 3.11 4.87
CA CYS A 38 8.16 4.26 5.05
C CYS A 38 9.41 3.85 5.81
N ARG A 39 10.58 4.06 5.21
CA ARG A 39 11.87 3.72 5.81
C ARG A 39 12.57 5.01 6.21
N VAL A 40 12.90 5.13 7.50
CA VAL A 40 13.55 6.32 8.05
C VAL A 40 14.82 5.90 8.78
N GLU A 41 15.95 6.36 8.27
CA GLU A 41 17.27 6.14 8.85
C GLU A 41 17.64 7.31 9.77
N ARG A 42 18.47 7.03 10.78
CA ARG A 42 18.96 8.02 11.78
C ARG A 42 17.82 8.82 12.45
N LEU A 43 16.70 8.17 12.78
CA LEU A 43 15.54 8.83 13.38
C LEU A 43 15.88 9.55 14.70
N GLY A 44 16.78 8.98 15.52
CA GLY A 44 17.12 9.55 16.82
C GLY A 44 15.89 9.58 17.74
N ASP A 45 15.68 10.71 18.42
CA ASP A 45 14.56 10.93 19.33
C ASP A 45 13.30 11.47 18.64
N GLN A 46 13.31 11.53 17.30
CA GLN A 46 12.17 11.95 16.50
C GLN A 46 11.13 10.82 16.36
N ASP A 47 9.92 11.18 15.99
CA ASP A 47 8.80 10.29 15.72
C ASP A 47 8.36 10.36 14.26
N VAL A 48 7.75 9.27 13.81
CA VAL A 48 7.13 9.17 12.48
C VAL A 48 5.61 9.15 12.62
N ALA A 49 4.93 9.98 11.83
CA ALA A 49 3.48 10.02 11.74
C ALA A 49 3.01 9.60 10.34
N TRP A 50 1.88 8.91 10.28
CA TRP A 50 1.14 8.72 9.03
C TRP A 50 -0.07 9.63 9.01
N ILE A 51 -0.18 10.43 7.95
CA ILE A 51 -1.23 11.44 7.79
C ILE A 51 -1.96 11.19 6.47
N ARG A 52 -3.29 11.25 6.50
CA ARG A 52 -4.09 11.24 5.28
C ARG A 52 -4.19 12.65 4.71
N GLN A 53 -3.67 12.86 3.51
CA GLN A 53 -3.44 14.23 2.99
C GLN A 53 -4.75 14.99 2.71
N ARG A 54 -5.81 14.30 2.25
CA ARG A 54 -7.07 14.95 1.83
C ARG A 54 -7.77 15.76 2.93
N ASP A 55 -7.62 15.35 4.18
CA ASP A 55 -8.30 15.93 5.35
C ASP A 55 -7.35 16.17 6.52
N LEU A 56 -6.04 16.02 6.29
CA LEU A 56 -4.98 16.18 7.28
C LEU A 56 -5.20 15.33 8.55
N HIS A 57 -5.91 14.21 8.42
CA HIS A 57 -6.24 13.36 9.55
C HIS A 57 -5.03 12.50 9.94
N ILE A 58 -4.60 12.61 11.19
CA ILE A 58 -3.51 11.81 11.74
C ILE A 58 -4.01 10.38 11.93
N LEU A 59 -3.36 9.43 11.25
CA LEU A 59 -3.69 8.01 11.33
C LEU A 59 -2.90 7.35 12.45
N THR A 60 -1.59 7.58 12.49
CA THR A 60 -0.67 7.01 13.49
C THR A 60 0.36 8.06 13.89
N MET A 61 0.87 7.92 15.11
CA MET A 61 1.97 8.72 15.66
C MET A 61 2.90 7.78 16.42
N GLY A 62 4.16 7.72 15.99
CA GLY A 62 5.10 6.71 16.48
C GLY A 62 4.53 5.30 16.31
N ALA A 63 4.73 4.46 17.32
CA ALA A 63 4.22 3.08 17.33
C ALA A 63 2.73 2.96 17.72
N SER A 64 2.02 4.10 17.85
CA SER A 64 0.62 4.13 18.29
C SER A 64 -0.32 4.53 17.16
N THR A 65 -1.52 3.92 17.14
CA THR A 65 -2.60 4.32 16.22
C THR A 65 -3.41 5.46 16.87
N TYR A 66 -3.56 6.57 16.15
CA TYR A 66 -4.24 7.78 16.64
C TYR A 66 -5.71 7.86 16.17
N THR A 67 -5.98 7.40 14.95
CA THR A 67 -7.36 7.34 14.44
C THR A 67 -8.18 6.25 15.16
N SER A 68 -9.49 6.48 15.30
CA SER A 68 -10.42 5.46 15.82
C SER A 68 -10.80 4.40 14.78
N ASP A 69 -10.49 4.62 13.50
CA ASP A 69 -10.71 3.64 12.43
C ASP A 69 -9.69 2.51 12.55
N GLN A 70 -10.13 1.38 13.12
CA GLN A 70 -9.30 0.20 13.43
C GLN A 70 -8.66 -0.47 12.20
N ARG A 71 -9.08 -0.08 11.00
CA ARG A 71 -8.49 -0.57 9.74
C ARG A 71 -7.07 -0.04 9.51
N PHE A 72 -6.77 1.15 10.02
CA PHE A 72 -5.45 1.76 9.92
C PHE A 72 -4.63 1.39 11.14
N GLN A 73 -3.46 0.79 10.93
CA GLN A 73 -2.55 0.38 12.00
C GLN A 73 -1.11 0.62 11.57
N VAL A 74 -0.25 0.95 12.52
CA VAL A 74 1.20 0.96 12.28
C VAL A 74 1.78 -0.42 12.62
N ILE A 75 2.58 -0.97 11.70
CA ILE A 75 3.41 -2.14 11.94
C ILE A 75 4.85 -1.67 12.00
N ARG A 76 5.45 -1.81 13.18
CA ARG A 76 6.87 -1.55 13.43
C ARG A 76 7.41 -2.56 14.42
N PRO A 77 8.20 -3.56 13.97
CA PRO A 77 9.00 -4.36 14.88
C PRO A 77 9.91 -3.46 15.72
N GLU A 78 10.18 -3.85 16.96
CA GLU A 78 11.04 -3.08 17.87
C GLU A 78 12.43 -2.86 17.24
N GLY A 79 12.93 -1.62 17.31
CA GLY A 79 14.19 -1.22 16.69
C GLY A 79 14.18 -1.13 15.16
N SER A 80 13.06 -1.39 14.49
CA SER A 80 12.98 -1.28 13.02
C SER A 80 12.98 0.18 12.54
N VAL A 81 13.69 0.40 11.44
CA VAL A 81 13.65 1.64 10.63
C VAL A 81 12.42 1.70 9.71
N ASN A 82 11.65 0.61 9.63
CA ASN A 82 10.46 0.51 8.78
C ASN A 82 9.20 0.88 9.58
N TRP A 83 8.53 1.94 9.14
CA TRP A 83 7.28 2.46 9.63
C TRP A 83 6.17 2.14 8.63
N THR A 84 5.60 0.94 8.75
CA THR A 84 4.62 0.47 7.76
C THR A 84 3.20 0.84 8.18
N LEU A 85 2.48 1.58 7.34
CA LEU A 85 1.03 1.76 7.50
C LEU A 85 0.31 0.57 6.88
N GLN A 86 -0.38 -0.20 7.71
CA GLN A 86 -1.31 -1.25 7.28
C GLN A 86 -2.71 -0.67 7.13
N ILE A 87 -3.37 -0.97 6.02
CA ILE A 87 -4.74 -0.53 5.72
C ILE A 87 -5.58 -1.78 5.43
N LYS A 88 -6.34 -2.23 6.43
CA LYS A 88 -7.19 -3.43 6.35
C LYS A 88 -8.49 -3.13 5.62
N TYR A 89 -8.96 -4.09 4.82
CA TYR A 89 -10.23 -4.02 4.09
C TYR A 89 -10.46 -2.67 3.38
N PRO A 90 -9.48 -2.18 2.59
CA PRO A 90 -9.57 -0.86 1.96
C PRO A 90 -10.76 -0.83 0.98
N GLN A 91 -11.35 0.36 0.88
CA GLN A 91 -12.46 0.68 -0.01
C GLN A 91 -11.98 1.69 -1.06
N THR A 92 -12.68 1.79 -2.20
CA THR A 92 -12.36 2.75 -3.27
C THR A 92 -12.16 4.18 -2.76
N ARG A 93 -12.99 4.60 -1.79
CA ARG A 93 -12.92 5.92 -1.11
C ARG A 93 -11.65 6.17 -0.28
N ASP A 94 -10.89 5.12 0.05
CA ASP A 94 -9.62 5.25 0.76
C ASP A 94 -8.47 5.57 -0.20
N SER A 95 -8.69 5.50 -1.52
CA SER A 95 -7.69 5.94 -2.51
C SER A 95 -7.32 7.41 -2.31
N GLY A 96 -6.05 7.73 -2.52
CA GLY A 96 -5.53 9.08 -2.34
C GLY A 96 -4.10 9.08 -1.84
N VAL A 97 -3.68 10.25 -1.36
CA VAL A 97 -2.31 10.46 -0.89
C VAL A 97 -2.23 10.33 0.64
N TYR A 98 -1.22 9.60 1.07
CA TYR A 98 -0.84 9.40 2.46
C TYR A 98 0.59 9.90 2.65
N GLU A 99 0.85 10.60 3.74
CA GLU A 99 2.15 11.19 4.03
C GLU A 99 2.79 10.48 5.23
N CYS A 100 4.02 10.04 5.05
CA CYS A 100 4.91 9.69 6.15
C CYS A 100 5.67 10.96 6.55
N GLN A 101 5.48 11.44 7.77
CA GLN A 101 6.07 12.68 8.26
C GLN A 101 7.01 12.41 9.43
N ILE A 102 8.16 13.06 9.45
CA ILE A 102 9.08 13.12 10.58
C ILE A 102 8.91 14.49 11.25
N ASN A 103 8.81 14.52 12.59
CA ASN A 103 8.64 15.73 13.39
C ASN A 103 9.93 16.57 13.59
N THR A 104 10.77 16.65 12.56
CA THR A 104 11.90 17.60 12.51
C THR A 104 11.41 19.04 12.37
N GLU A 105 12.32 20.01 12.57
CA GLU A 105 12.09 21.42 12.28
C GLU A 105 13.11 21.90 11.23
N PRO A 106 12.69 22.21 9.98
CA PRO A 106 11.34 22.09 9.45
C PRO A 106 10.91 20.62 9.27
N LYS A 107 9.60 20.36 9.24
CA LYS A 107 9.08 19.00 9.08
C LYS A 107 9.54 18.37 7.76
N MET A 108 9.92 17.10 7.82
CA MET A 108 10.23 16.29 6.65
C MET A 108 9.05 15.39 6.32
N SER A 109 8.71 15.25 5.04
CA SER A 109 7.56 14.43 4.61
C SER A 109 7.84 13.68 3.32
N LEU A 110 7.30 12.47 3.22
CA LEU A 110 7.29 11.65 2.00
C LEU A 110 5.88 11.20 1.66
N SER A 111 5.43 11.49 0.45
CA SER A 111 4.08 11.16 -0.03
C SER A 111 4.01 9.80 -0.71
N TYR A 112 2.91 9.09 -0.48
CA TYR A 112 2.56 7.78 -1.02
C TYR A 112 1.17 7.85 -1.65
N VAL A 113 1.00 7.24 -2.82
CA VAL A 113 -0.29 7.13 -3.52
C VAL A 113 -0.85 5.73 -3.31
N LEU A 114 -2.04 5.66 -2.72
CA LEU A 114 -2.84 4.44 -2.65
C LEU A 114 -3.95 4.49 -3.71
N ASN A 115 -3.99 3.47 -4.56
CA ASN A 115 -5.08 3.22 -5.50
C ASN A 115 -5.82 1.95 -5.09
N VAL A 116 -7.08 2.08 -4.69
CA VAL A 116 -7.94 0.95 -4.35
C VAL A 116 -8.92 0.72 -5.50
N ILE A 117 -8.77 -0.42 -6.19
CA ILE A 117 -9.53 -0.76 -7.39
C ILE A 117 -10.48 -1.94 -7.18
N GLU A 118 -11.55 -2.00 -7.96
CA GLU A 118 -12.46 -3.14 -7.99
C GLU A 118 -12.16 -4.01 -9.21
N LEU A 119 -11.84 -5.29 -8.98
CA LEU A 119 -11.65 -6.24 -10.07
C LEU A 119 -13.00 -6.58 -10.69
N HIS A 120 -13.14 -6.29 -11.98
CA HIS A 120 -14.31 -6.68 -12.76
C HIS A 120 -13.91 -7.78 -13.75
N ALA A 121 -14.47 -8.97 -13.54
CA ALA A 121 -14.31 -10.12 -14.42
C ALA A 121 -15.62 -10.39 -15.16
N ARG A 122 -15.53 -10.71 -16.46
CA ARG A 122 -16.68 -11.16 -17.25
C ARG A 122 -16.30 -12.28 -18.21
N ILE A 123 -17.20 -13.24 -18.37
CA ILE A 123 -17.08 -14.29 -19.38
C ILE A 123 -17.64 -13.74 -20.69
N LEU A 124 -16.89 -13.87 -21.77
CA LEU A 124 -17.33 -13.47 -23.10
C LEU A 124 -18.35 -14.47 -23.65
N GLY A 125 -19.38 -13.95 -24.31
CA GLY A 125 -20.46 -14.76 -24.90
C GLY A 125 -21.80 -14.56 -24.19
N PRO A 126 -22.82 -15.33 -24.58
CA PRO A 126 -24.13 -15.31 -23.93
C PRO A 126 -24.05 -15.93 -22.52
N SER A 127 -25.01 -15.59 -21.66
CA SER A 127 -25.17 -16.21 -20.33
C SER A 127 -25.41 -17.70 -20.41
N ASP A 128 -26.16 -18.13 -21.44
CA ASP A 128 -26.55 -19.50 -21.67
C ASP A 128 -25.99 -19.97 -23.01
N ILE A 129 -25.22 -21.05 -22.99
CA ILE A 129 -24.60 -21.65 -24.16
C ILE A 129 -25.20 -23.05 -24.35
N PHE A 130 -25.81 -23.28 -25.51
CA PHE A 130 -26.35 -24.58 -25.90
C PHE A 130 -25.39 -25.23 -26.90
N ILE A 131 -24.71 -26.29 -26.47
CA ILE A 131 -23.79 -27.06 -27.32
C ILE A 131 -24.34 -28.45 -27.61
N LYS A 132 -23.98 -29.00 -28.77
CA LYS A 132 -24.30 -30.40 -29.09
C LYS A 132 -23.34 -31.33 -28.36
N SER A 133 -23.82 -32.52 -28.01
CA SER A 133 -22.98 -33.56 -27.41
C SER A 133 -21.78 -33.88 -28.30
N GLY A 134 -20.59 -33.96 -27.70
CA GLY A 134 -19.33 -34.20 -28.40
C GLY A 134 -18.68 -32.95 -29.04
N SER A 135 -19.31 -31.78 -28.94
CA SER A 135 -18.69 -30.51 -29.36
C SER A 135 -17.76 -29.96 -28.27
N GLU A 136 -16.72 -29.25 -28.69
CA GLU A 136 -15.82 -28.51 -27.79
C GLU A 136 -16.42 -27.15 -27.43
N ILE A 137 -16.14 -26.67 -26.21
CA ILE A 137 -16.53 -25.35 -25.72
C ILE A 137 -15.30 -24.60 -25.23
N THR A 138 -15.18 -23.33 -25.63
CA THR A 138 -14.14 -22.42 -25.14
C THR A 138 -14.81 -21.28 -24.37
N MET A 139 -14.45 -21.16 -23.10
CA MET A 139 -14.91 -20.07 -22.24
C MET A 139 -13.77 -19.08 -22.04
N VAL A 140 -14.00 -17.82 -22.42
CA VAL A 140 -12.98 -16.76 -22.29
C VAL A 140 -13.40 -15.81 -21.18
N CYS A 141 -12.64 -15.78 -20.10
CA CYS A 141 -12.80 -14.80 -19.03
C CYS A 141 -11.85 -13.63 -19.25
N ILE A 142 -12.37 -12.41 -19.18
CA ILE A 142 -11.57 -11.18 -19.23
C ILE A 142 -11.68 -10.41 -17.92
N ILE A 143 -10.56 -9.90 -17.44
CA ILE A 143 -10.45 -9.05 -16.24
C ILE A 143 -10.11 -7.65 -16.72
N GLN A 144 -11.00 -6.69 -16.48
CA GLN A 144 -10.91 -5.36 -17.12
C GLN A 144 -9.97 -4.40 -16.38
N GLN A 145 -9.76 -4.60 -15.09
CA GLN A 145 -8.87 -3.79 -14.25
C GLN A 145 -8.27 -4.70 -13.20
N GLY A 146 -6.96 -4.60 -12.99
CA GLY A 146 -6.28 -5.31 -11.92
C GLY A 146 -4.83 -4.80 -11.75
N PRO A 147 -4.16 -5.15 -10.65
CA PRO A 147 -2.74 -4.90 -10.49
C PRO A 147 -1.97 -5.51 -11.68
N HIS A 148 -0.76 -5.01 -11.94
CA HIS A 148 0.11 -5.54 -13.01
C HIS A 148 0.33 -7.05 -12.87
N GLU A 149 0.24 -7.59 -11.65
CA GLU A 149 0.17 -9.01 -11.36
C GLU A 149 -1.28 -9.42 -11.06
N LEU A 150 -1.97 -9.94 -12.07
CA LEU A 150 -3.25 -10.60 -11.87
C LEU A 150 -2.98 -11.92 -11.15
N GLY A 151 -3.67 -12.16 -10.02
CA GLY A 151 -3.59 -13.42 -9.29
C GLY A 151 -4.10 -14.62 -10.11
N THR A 152 -4.19 -15.78 -9.47
CA THR A 152 -4.67 -17.00 -10.14
C THR A 152 -6.15 -16.90 -10.50
N VAL A 153 -6.49 -17.23 -11.75
CA VAL A 153 -7.88 -17.35 -12.22
C VAL A 153 -8.39 -18.76 -11.96
N PHE A 154 -9.56 -18.87 -11.36
CA PHE A 154 -10.21 -20.15 -11.04
C PHE A 154 -11.53 -20.28 -11.78
N TRP A 155 -11.78 -21.47 -12.34
CA TRP A 155 -13.07 -21.83 -12.95
C TRP A 155 -13.84 -22.75 -12.01
N TYR A 156 -15.13 -22.47 -11.81
CA TYR A 156 -16.01 -23.28 -10.96
C TYR A 156 -17.21 -23.76 -11.78
N LYS A 157 -17.60 -25.02 -11.57
CA LYS A 157 -18.87 -25.58 -12.03
C LYS A 157 -19.66 -26.00 -10.80
N GLU A 158 -20.83 -25.40 -10.58
CA GLU A 158 -21.70 -25.71 -9.42
C GLU A 158 -20.91 -25.71 -8.09
N GLN A 159 -20.11 -24.67 -7.86
CA GLN A 159 -19.23 -24.50 -6.69
C GLN A 159 -18.00 -25.44 -6.61
N ILE A 160 -17.83 -26.36 -7.56
CA ILE A 160 -16.69 -27.27 -7.61
C ILE A 160 -15.59 -26.66 -8.48
N LEU A 161 -14.41 -26.46 -7.89
CA LEU A 161 -13.22 -26.00 -8.61
C LEU A 161 -12.85 -26.99 -9.72
N GLN A 162 -12.75 -26.49 -10.94
CA GLN A 162 -12.36 -27.27 -12.11
C GLN A 162 -10.83 -27.21 -12.26
N MET A 163 -10.15 -28.33 -12.04
CA MET A 163 -8.72 -28.42 -12.31
C MET A 163 -8.49 -28.57 -13.82
N HIS A 164 -8.07 -27.49 -14.48
CA HIS A 164 -7.54 -27.60 -15.83
C HIS A 164 -6.11 -28.16 -15.76
N LYS A 165 -5.89 -29.35 -16.33
CA LYS A 165 -4.54 -29.74 -16.74
C LYS A 165 -4.20 -28.89 -17.97
N GLY A 166 -3.15 -28.07 -17.84
CA GLY A 166 -2.61 -27.28 -18.95
C GLY A 166 -2.14 -28.13 -20.11
#